data_AF-A0A1F3Y2D9-F1
#
_entry.id   AF-A0A1F3Y2D9-F1
#
_cell.length_a   1.000
_cell.length_b   1.000
_cell.length_c   1.000
_cell.angle_alpha   90.00
_cell.angle_beta   90.00
_cell.angle_gamma   90.00
#
_symmetry.space_group_name_H-M   'P 1'
#
loop_
_entity.id
_entity.type
_entity.pdbx_description
1 polymer ?
#
loop_
_entity_poly.entity_id
_entity_poly.type
_entity_poly.pdbx_seq_one_letter_code
_entity_poly.pdbx_strand_id
1 'polypeptide(L)'
;MRNVSATQVIRDAHKRLRGLFEQVEAIPDRAPEMKNGIYLEIMAELLIHIRTTSEYFYPAIKATSTQTGLGAISDGFLSHRASMQLLQRLRKVKPGMPQYSEIFDDLIDEVTVHMEDEERGILRQAEELLSAEQLLKLGEQMQKRRTELLKSPELAAAHPQRVQNPHGGEQKRKRTAA
;
A
#
# COMPACT_ATOMS: atom_id res chain seq x y z
N MET A 1 8.25 -12.29 -14.81
CA MET A 1 7.87 -12.18 -13.38
C MET A 1 7.57 -13.59 -12.90
N ARG A 2 7.87 -13.94 -11.64
CA ARG A 2 7.48 -15.26 -11.10
C ARG A 2 5.96 -15.35 -11.11
N ASN A 3 5.41 -16.47 -11.55
CA ASN A 3 3.99 -16.73 -11.40
C ASN A 3 3.71 -17.02 -9.91
N VAL A 4 2.84 -16.22 -9.29
CA VAL A 4 2.49 -16.32 -7.87
C VAL A 4 0.98 -16.21 -7.72
N SER A 5 0.40 -16.85 -6.70
CA SER A 5 -1.03 -16.81 -6.46
C SER A 5 -1.50 -15.40 -6.09
N ALA A 6 -2.78 -15.10 -6.34
CA ALA A 6 -3.39 -13.84 -5.91
C ALA A 6 -3.27 -13.60 -4.40
N THR A 7 -3.42 -14.64 -3.57
CA THR A 7 -3.24 -14.52 -2.12
C THR A 7 -1.79 -14.19 -1.75
N GLN A 8 -0.80 -14.70 -2.48
CA GLN A 8 0.59 -14.32 -2.29
C GLN A 8 0.86 -12.88 -2.70
N VAL A 9 0.30 -12.41 -3.82
CA VAL A 9 0.40 -11.00 -4.25
C VAL A 9 -0.08 -10.06 -3.15
N ILE A 10 -1.22 -10.39 -2.52
CA ILE A 10 -1.79 -9.58 -1.43
C ILE A 10 -0.90 -9.64 -0.17
N ARG A 11 -0.47 -10.84 0.27
CA ARG A 11 0.43 -10.98 1.42
C ARG A 11 1.75 -10.25 1.22
N ASP A 12 2.29 -10.24 0.00
CA ASP A 12 3.51 -9.51 -0.33
C ASP A 12 3.30 -7.98 -0.24
N ALA A 13 2.15 -7.48 -0.72
CA ALA A 13 1.78 -6.07 -0.56
C ALA A 13 1.64 -5.68 0.92
N HIS A 14 0.98 -6.51 1.74
CA HIS A 14 0.84 -6.30 3.18
C HIS A 14 2.18 -6.30 3.90
N LYS A 15 3.07 -7.24 3.55
CA LYS A 15 4.42 -7.29 4.09
C LYS A 15 5.21 -6.02 3.74
N ARG A 16 5.06 -5.50 2.52
CA ARG A 16 5.70 -4.25 2.11
C ARG A 16 5.14 -3.07 2.90
N LEU A 17 3.81 -2.97 3.06
CA LEU A 17 3.17 -1.90 3.83
C LEU A 17 3.63 -1.91 5.29
N ARG A 18 3.60 -3.07 5.97
CA ARG A 18 4.10 -3.21 7.35
C ARG A 18 5.56 -2.77 7.48
N GLY A 19 6.43 -3.18 6.57
CA GLY A 19 7.83 -2.75 6.58
C GLY A 19 8.03 -1.26 6.31
N LEU A 20 7.11 -0.60 5.60
CA LEU A 20 7.13 0.86 5.44
C LEU A 20 6.61 1.57 6.70
N PHE A 21 5.59 1.02 7.37
CA PHE A 21 5.08 1.56 8.64
C PHE A 21 6.15 1.53 9.74
N GLU A 22 6.86 0.40 9.87
CA GLU A 22 8.00 0.28 10.80
C GLU A 22 9.09 1.34 10.53
N GLN A 23 9.35 1.66 9.25
CA GLN A 23 10.31 2.71 8.90
C GLN A 23 9.82 4.12 9.26
N VAL A 24 8.51 4.38 9.18
CA VAL A 24 7.91 5.65 9.63
C VAL A 24 8.07 5.80 11.14
N GLU A 25 7.74 4.76 11.91
CA GLU A 25 7.84 4.73 13.37
C GLU A 25 9.29 4.89 13.86
N ALA A 26 10.26 4.33 13.12
CA ALA A 26 11.67 4.44 13.45
C ALA A 26 12.25 5.86 13.28
N ILE A 27 11.55 6.76 12.58
CA ILE A 27 11.99 8.14 12.36
C ILE A 27 11.50 9.04 13.52
N PRO A 28 12.41 9.69 14.28
CA PRO A 28 12.03 10.59 15.36
C PRO A 28 11.17 11.76 14.90
N ASP A 29 10.21 12.19 15.71
CA ASP A 29 9.29 13.29 15.39
C ASP A 29 9.95 14.64 15.13
N ARG A 30 11.20 14.82 15.59
CA ARG A 30 12.01 16.01 15.30
C ARG A 30 12.56 16.08 13.87
N ALA A 31 12.32 15.06 13.03
CA ALA A 31 12.78 15.01 11.65
C ALA A 31 11.66 14.56 10.68
N PRO A 32 10.50 15.24 10.67
CA PRO A 32 9.31 14.80 9.92
C PRO A 32 9.54 14.79 8.40
N GLU A 33 10.41 15.66 7.89
CA GLU A 33 10.82 15.69 6.48
C GLU A 33 11.45 14.38 5.98
N MET A 34 12.06 13.59 6.87
CA MET A 34 12.63 12.27 6.51
C MET A 34 11.55 11.23 6.20
N LYS A 35 10.33 11.40 6.72
CA LYS A 35 9.20 10.47 6.50
C LYS A 35 8.60 10.62 5.10
N ASN A 36 8.80 11.77 4.43
CA ASN A 36 8.15 12.10 3.16
C ASN A 36 8.36 11.06 2.05
N GLY A 37 9.58 10.54 1.86
CA GLY A 37 9.84 9.52 0.84
C GLY A 37 9.04 8.23 1.11
N ILE A 38 9.01 7.80 2.37
CA ILE A 38 8.32 6.60 2.83
C ILE A 38 6.80 6.78 2.70
N TYR A 39 6.28 7.96 3.02
CA TYR A 39 4.88 8.30 2.83
C TYR A 39 4.43 8.14 1.37
N LEU A 40 5.22 8.63 0.40
CA LEU A 40 4.89 8.44 -1.02
C LEU A 40 4.90 6.95 -1.41
N GLU A 41 5.84 6.17 -0.87
CA GLU A 41 5.88 4.72 -1.11
C GLU A 41 4.67 3.98 -0.52
N ILE A 42 4.22 4.36 0.67
CA ILE A 42 3.01 3.83 1.31
C ILE A 42 1.78 4.16 0.47
N MET A 43 1.61 5.43 0.09
CA MET A 43 0.49 5.86 -0.74
C MET A 43 0.45 5.09 -2.06
N ALA A 44 1.62 4.87 -2.67
CA ALA A 44 1.72 4.14 -3.93
C ALA A 44 1.36 2.65 -3.77
N GLU A 45 1.94 1.96 -2.79
CA GLU A 45 1.64 0.54 -2.56
C GLU A 45 0.19 0.33 -2.15
N LEU A 46 -0.35 1.19 -1.29
CA LEU A 46 -1.74 1.10 -0.85
C LEU A 46 -2.72 1.31 -2.01
N LEU A 47 -2.46 2.28 -2.89
CA LEU A 47 -3.31 2.48 -4.07
C LEU A 47 -3.29 1.24 -4.98
N ILE A 48 -2.12 0.64 -5.19
CA ILE A 48 -1.98 -0.59 -5.98
C ILE A 48 -2.76 -1.73 -5.31
N HIS A 49 -2.60 -1.90 -4.00
CA HIS A 49 -3.32 -2.90 -3.21
C HIS A 49 -4.83 -2.75 -3.41
N ILE A 50 -5.39 -1.59 -3.07
CA ILE A 50 -6.82 -1.28 -3.18
C ILE A 50 -7.35 -1.54 -4.59
N ARG A 51 -6.62 -1.11 -5.63
CA ARG A 51 -7.03 -1.29 -7.03
C ARG A 51 -7.04 -2.76 -7.42
N THR A 52 -5.95 -3.46 -7.17
CA THR A 52 -5.83 -4.87 -7.59
C THR A 52 -6.79 -5.79 -6.84
N THR A 53 -7.01 -5.57 -5.55
CA THR A 53 -7.96 -6.36 -4.75
C THR A 53 -9.41 -6.07 -5.14
N SER A 54 -9.78 -4.79 -5.29
CA SER A 54 -11.15 -4.37 -5.63
C SER A 54 -11.55 -4.76 -7.06
N GLU A 55 -10.62 -4.66 -8.02
CA GLU A 55 -10.91 -4.92 -9.45
C GLU A 55 -10.90 -6.42 -9.79
N TYR A 56 -10.05 -7.23 -9.14
CA TYR A 56 -9.85 -8.64 -9.52
C TYR A 56 -10.19 -9.62 -8.41
N PHE A 57 -9.62 -9.42 -7.22
CA PHE A 57 -9.66 -10.44 -6.17
C PHE A 57 -11.06 -10.59 -5.55
N TYR A 58 -11.64 -9.51 -5.05
CA TYR A 58 -12.96 -9.52 -4.43
C TYR A 58 -14.08 -10.00 -5.38
N PRO A 59 -14.13 -9.55 -6.66
CA PRO A 59 -15.11 -10.07 -7.62
C PRO A 59 -14.99 -11.57 -7.85
N ALA A 60 -13.78 -12.13 -7.91
CA ALA A 60 -13.57 -13.55 -8.14
C ALA A 60 -14.12 -14.41 -6.99
N ILE A 61 -13.94 -13.98 -5.74
CA ILE A 61 -14.49 -14.69 -4.58
C ILE A 61 -16.02 -14.56 -4.56
N LYS A 62 -16.55 -13.36 -4.80
CA LYS A 62 -18.00 -13.11 -4.89
C LYS A 62 -18.70 -13.96 -5.95
N ALA A 63 -18.04 -14.22 -7.08
CA ALA A 63 -18.60 -15.06 -8.14
C ALA A 63 -18.71 -16.55 -7.76
N THR A 64 -17.97 -16.98 -6.73
CA THR A 64 -17.88 -18.38 -6.31
C THR A 64 -18.65 -18.65 -5.01
N SER A 65 -18.88 -17.63 -4.19
CA SER A 65 -19.59 -17.75 -2.91
C SER A 65 -21.10 -17.74 -3.07
N THR A 66 -21.78 -18.73 -2.46
CA THR A 66 -23.25 -18.82 -2.43
C THR A 66 -23.89 -18.11 -1.24
N GLN A 67 -23.13 -17.70 -0.20
CA GLN A 67 -23.61 -16.85 0.91
C GLN A 67 -22.50 -16.48 1.92
N THR A 68 -21.53 -17.37 2.18
CA THR A 68 -20.45 -17.19 3.16
C THR A 68 -19.29 -16.37 2.58
N GLY A 69 -18.98 -15.22 3.18
CA GLY A 69 -17.86 -14.34 2.77
C GLY A 69 -18.27 -12.97 2.19
N LEU A 70 -19.55 -12.78 1.86
CA LEU A 70 -20.03 -11.49 1.32
C LEU A 70 -19.90 -10.33 2.33
N GLY A 71 -20.05 -10.61 3.63
CA GLY A 71 -19.87 -9.64 4.71
C GLY A 71 -18.43 -9.11 4.77
N ALA A 72 -17.45 -10.00 4.96
CA ALA A 72 -16.03 -9.63 5.02
C ALA A 72 -15.56 -8.87 3.77
N ILE A 73 -16.00 -9.27 2.57
CA ILE A 73 -15.68 -8.52 1.34
C ILE A 73 -16.35 -7.15 1.32
N SER A 74 -17.58 -7.02 1.83
CA SER A 74 -18.25 -5.72 1.99
C SER A 74 -17.47 -4.81 2.92
N ASP A 75 -17.02 -5.33 4.07
CA ASP A 75 -16.21 -4.61 5.05
C ASP A 75 -14.85 -4.20 4.46
N GLY A 76 -14.23 -5.08 3.66
CA GLY A 76 -13.01 -4.75 2.90
C GLY A 76 -13.23 -3.61 1.90
N PHE A 77 -14.36 -3.56 1.19
CA PHE A 77 -14.70 -2.43 0.31
C PHE A 77 -14.93 -1.12 1.10
N LEU A 78 -15.49 -1.20 2.31
CA LEU A 78 -15.66 -0.04 3.19
C LEU A 78 -14.31 0.49 3.67
N SER A 79 -13.41 -0.41 4.07
CA SER A 79 -12.06 -0.06 4.53
C SER A 79 -11.21 0.53 3.39
N HIS A 80 -11.30 -0.02 2.18
CA HIS A 80 -10.70 0.59 0.98
C HIS A 80 -11.25 2.01 0.73
N ARG A 81 -12.54 2.25 0.94
CA ARG A 81 -13.13 3.58 0.77
C ARG A 81 -12.60 4.56 1.82
N ALA A 82 -12.54 4.15 3.09
CA ALA A 82 -12.00 4.94 4.18
C ALA A 82 -10.52 5.30 3.92
N SER A 83 -9.71 4.31 3.54
CA SER A 83 -8.31 4.49 3.14
C SER A 83 -8.17 5.49 1.98
N MET A 84 -9.01 5.39 0.93
CA MET A 84 -9.00 6.34 -0.18
C MET A 84 -9.39 7.76 0.24
N GLN A 85 -10.29 7.92 1.21
CA GLN A 85 -10.65 9.24 1.75
C GLN A 85 -9.48 9.87 2.52
N LEU A 86 -8.75 9.08 3.31
CA LEU A 86 -7.54 9.52 4.01
C LEU A 86 -6.45 9.94 3.01
N LEU A 87 -6.21 9.15 1.96
CA LEU A 87 -5.29 9.52 0.87
C LEU A 87 -5.71 10.85 0.19
N GLN A 88 -7.01 11.09 -0.02
CA GLN A 88 -7.49 12.36 -0.55
C GLN A 88 -7.31 13.53 0.42
N ARG A 89 -7.46 13.31 1.73
CA ARG A 89 -7.17 14.32 2.77
C ARG A 89 -5.68 14.68 2.74
N LEU A 90 -4.78 13.70 2.68
CA LEU A 90 -3.33 13.93 2.59
C LEU A 90 -2.94 14.80 1.39
N ARG A 91 -3.62 14.66 0.23
CA ARG A 91 -3.37 15.49 -0.96
C ARG A 91 -3.73 16.97 -0.76
N LYS A 92 -4.53 17.30 0.25
CA LYS A 92 -4.97 18.68 0.55
C LYS A 92 -4.14 19.33 1.66
N VAL A 93 -3.28 18.56 2.33
CA VAL A 93 -2.44 19.03 3.44
C VAL A 93 -0.98 19.08 2.98
N LYS A 94 -0.26 20.14 3.34
CA LYS A 94 1.15 20.27 2.97
C LYS A 94 1.99 19.25 3.77
N PRO A 95 2.88 18.49 3.12
CA PRO A 95 3.83 17.63 3.83
C PRO A 95 4.65 18.42 4.86
N GLY A 96 4.88 17.82 6.04
CA GLY A 96 5.59 18.43 7.16
C GLY A 96 4.73 19.25 8.13
N MET A 97 3.42 19.43 7.87
CA MET A 97 2.50 19.97 8.87
C MET A 97 2.11 18.90 9.90
N PRO A 98 1.86 19.25 11.18
CA PRO A 98 1.40 18.29 12.19
C PRO A 98 0.18 17.48 11.74
N GLN A 99 -0.80 18.16 11.15
CA GLN A 99 -2.01 17.56 10.58
C GLN A 99 -1.71 16.50 9.50
N TYR A 100 -0.60 16.63 8.76
CA TYR A 100 -0.21 15.62 7.77
C TYR A 100 0.15 14.31 8.45
N SER A 101 0.89 14.38 9.56
CA SER A 101 1.29 13.21 10.35
C SER A 101 0.08 12.56 11.01
N GLU A 102 -0.81 13.36 11.61
CA GLU A 102 -2.06 12.86 12.23
C GLU A 102 -2.93 12.07 11.23
N ILE A 103 -3.12 12.59 10.01
CA ILE A 103 -3.87 11.88 8.97
C ILE A 103 -3.14 10.59 8.52
N PHE A 104 -1.81 10.59 8.57
CA PHE A 104 -1.02 9.42 8.23
C PHE A 104 -1.10 8.34 9.31
N ASP A 105 -1.15 8.73 10.59
CA ASP A 105 -1.36 7.82 11.70
C ASP A 105 -2.75 7.17 11.60
N ASP A 106 -3.80 7.97 11.34
CA ASP A 106 -5.15 7.45 11.03
C ASP A 106 -5.14 6.43 9.88
N LEU A 107 -4.33 6.68 8.84
CA LEU A 107 -4.20 5.79 7.68
C LEU A 107 -3.48 4.49 8.03
N ILE A 108 -2.42 4.55 8.84
CA ILE A 108 -1.68 3.37 9.30
C ILE A 108 -2.60 2.47 10.13
N ASP A 109 -3.37 3.04 11.05
CA ASP A 109 -4.31 2.31 11.90
C ASP A 109 -5.38 1.60 11.06
N GLU A 110 -6.05 2.34 10.16
CA GLU A 110 -7.08 1.80 9.26
C GLU A 110 -6.54 0.66 8.38
N VAL A 111 -5.38 0.86 7.76
CA VAL A 111 -4.78 -0.12 6.86
C VAL A 111 -4.28 -1.34 7.63
N THR A 112 -3.80 -1.17 8.86
CA THR A 112 -3.35 -2.28 9.70
C THR A 112 -4.51 -3.22 10.02
N VAL A 113 -5.64 -2.69 10.47
CA VAL A 113 -6.84 -3.51 10.74
C VAL A 113 -7.32 -4.20 9.46
N HIS A 114 -7.41 -3.46 8.35
CA HIS A 114 -7.82 -4.01 7.05
C HIS A 114 -6.96 -5.21 6.61
N MET A 115 -5.63 -5.09 6.69
CA MET A 115 -4.72 -6.17 6.29
C MET A 115 -4.91 -7.42 7.15
N GLU A 116 -5.10 -7.26 8.46
CA GLU A 116 -5.31 -8.39 9.36
C GLU A 116 -6.64 -9.10 9.09
N ASP A 117 -7.71 -8.36 8.81
CA ASP A 117 -9.03 -8.91 8.51
C ASP A 117 -9.04 -9.64 7.16
N GLU A 118 -8.35 -9.10 6.16
CA GLU A 118 -8.12 -9.81 4.90
C GLU A 118 -7.36 -11.12 5.13
N GLU A 119 -6.25 -11.09 5.88
CA GLU A 119 -5.40 -12.26 6.12
C GLU A 119 -6.10 -13.36 6.91
N ARG A 120 -6.88 -12.99 7.94
CA ARG A 120 -7.60 -13.93 8.80
C ARG A 120 -8.89 -14.46 8.15
N GLY A 121 -9.52 -13.64 7.29
CA GLY A 121 -10.80 -13.95 6.67
C GLY A 121 -10.71 -14.21 5.17
N ILE A 122 -10.63 -13.15 4.39
CA ILE A 122 -10.85 -13.18 2.93
C ILE A 122 -9.82 -14.07 2.22
N LEU A 123 -8.53 -14.00 2.58
CA LEU A 123 -7.49 -14.79 1.93
C LEU A 123 -7.66 -16.29 2.17
N ARG A 124 -8.06 -16.68 3.38
CA ARG A 124 -8.33 -18.10 3.70
C ARG A 124 -9.52 -18.63 2.91
N GLN A 125 -10.60 -17.85 2.84
CA GLN A 125 -11.77 -18.21 2.04
C GLN A 125 -11.44 -18.32 0.55
N ALA A 126 -10.58 -17.46 0.02
CA ALA A 126 -10.13 -17.56 -1.37
C ALA A 126 -9.36 -18.86 -1.64
N GLU A 127 -8.52 -19.29 -0.69
CA GLU A 127 -7.77 -20.55 -0.78
C GLU A 127 -8.66 -21.80 -0.67
N GLU A 128 -9.82 -21.68 -0.03
CA GLU A 128 -10.82 -22.75 0.07
C GLU A 128 -11.76 -22.81 -1.15
N LEU A 129 -12.12 -21.66 -1.72
CA LEU A 129 -13.13 -21.55 -2.77
C LEU A 129 -12.55 -21.61 -4.20
N LEU A 130 -11.30 -21.18 -4.39
CA LEU A 130 -10.67 -21.09 -5.71
C LEU A 130 -9.60 -22.16 -5.87
N SER A 131 -9.55 -22.77 -7.05
CA SER A 131 -8.48 -23.71 -7.40
C SER A 131 -7.11 -23.00 -7.47
N ALA A 132 -6.04 -23.78 -7.31
CA ALA A 132 -4.68 -23.26 -7.46
C ALA A 132 -4.46 -22.58 -8.83
N GLU A 133 -5.04 -23.12 -9.91
CA GLU A 133 -4.96 -22.53 -11.25
C GLU A 133 -5.70 -21.19 -11.32
N GLN A 134 -6.90 -21.10 -10.74
CA GLN A 134 -7.65 -19.84 -10.67
C GLN A 134 -6.88 -18.78 -9.89
N LEU A 135 -6.29 -19.15 -8.75
CA LEU A 135 -5.48 -18.24 -7.93
C LEU A 135 -4.21 -17.78 -8.66
N LEU A 136 -3.53 -18.65 -9.40
CA LEU A 136 -2.37 -18.26 -10.22
C LEU A 136 -2.76 -17.30 -11.35
N LYS A 137 -3.85 -17.58 -12.05
CA LYS A 137 -4.37 -16.72 -13.12
C LYS A 137 -4.76 -15.33 -12.61
N LEU A 138 -5.43 -15.26 -11.45
CA LEU A 138 -5.74 -13.99 -10.80
C LEU A 138 -4.48 -13.25 -10.37
N GLY A 139 -3.48 -13.96 -9.83
CA GLY A 139 -2.20 -13.37 -9.46
C GLY A 139 -1.45 -12.77 -10.65
N GLU A 140 -1.49 -13.41 -11.82
CA GLU A 140 -0.95 -12.84 -13.06
C GLU A 140 -1.69 -11.55 -13.47
N GLN A 141 -3.02 -11.54 -13.43
CA GLN A 141 -3.84 -10.36 -13.74
C GLN A 141 -3.52 -9.20 -12.79
N MET A 142 -3.43 -9.47 -11.48
CA MET A 142 -3.09 -8.47 -10.47
C MET A 142 -1.67 -7.90 -10.66
N GLN A 143 -0.68 -8.75 -10.98
CA GLN A 143 0.69 -8.30 -11.26
C GLN A 143 0.78 -7.46 -12.54
N LYS A 144 0.02 -7.84 -13.59
CA LYS A 144 -0.09 -7.04 -14.80
C LYS A 144 -0.69 -5.67 -14.48
N ARG A 145 -1.79 -5.64 -13.73
CA ARG A 145 -2.44 -4.40 -13.32
C ARG A 145 -1.52 -3.51 -12.48
N ARG A 146 -0.77 -4.09 -11.53
CA ARG A 146 0.26 -3.37 -10.78
C ARG A 146 1.27 -2.70 -11.71
N THR A 147 1.74 -3.40 -12.74
CA THR A 147 2.69 -2.86 -13.72
C THR A 147 2.10 -1.70 -14.53
N GLU A 148 0.81 -1.78 -14.88
CA GLU A 148 0.08 -0.71 -15.54
C GLU A 148 -0.10 0.52 -14.62
N LEU A 149 -0.51 0.29 -13.38
CA LEU A 149 -0.70 1.34 -12.38
C LEU A 149 0.59 2.10 -12.13
N LEU A 150 1.73 1.40 -12.00
CA LEU A 150 3.05 2.02 -11.82
C LEU A 150 3.45 2.97 -12.95
N LYS A 151 2.86 2.83 -14.13
CA LYS A 151 3.07 3.73 -15.29
C LYS A 151 1.95 4.77 -15.44
N SER A 152 0.95 4.73 -14.56
CA SER A 152 -0.24 5.57 -14.69
C SER A 152 -0.01 6.99 -14.16
N PRO A 153 -0.72 7.99 -14.72
CA PRO A 153 -0.75 9.35 -14.16
C PRO A 153 -1.27 9.40 -12.71
N GLU A 154 -2.11 8.42 -12.33
CA GLU A 154 -2.69 8.32 -10.99
C GLU A 154 -1.59 8.12 -9.93
N LEU A 155 -0.64 7.21 -10.19
CA LEU A 155 0.53 7.03 -9.32
C LEU A 155 1.61 8.08 -9.55
N ALA A 156 1.78 8.60 -10.76
CA ALA A 156 2.70 9.72 -11.01
C ALA A 156 2.31 10.96 -10.19
N ALA A 157 1.01 11.18 -9.93
CA ALA A 157 0.53 12.24 -9.05
C ALA A 157 0.74 11.93 -7.55
N ALA A 158 0.84 10.65 -7.17
CA ALA A 158 1.22 10.20 -5.83
C ALA A 158 2.76 10.16 -5.62
N HIS A 159 3.53 10.26 -6.70
CA HIS A 159 4.98 10.44 -6.72
C HIS A 159 5.34 11.72 -7.50
N PRO A 160 5.13 12.93 -6.94
CA PRO A 160 5.86 14.08 -7.44
C PRO A 160 7.33 13.73 -7.30
N GLN A 161 8.01 13.65 -8.44
CA GLN A 161 9.37 13.16 -8.67
C GLN A 161 10.26 13.05 -7.42
N ARG A 162 10.98 11.92 -7.33
CA ARG A 162 12.28 11.81 -6.65
C ARG A 162 12.89 13.20 -6.54
N VAL A 163 13.00 13.71 -5.32
CA VAL A 163 13.85 14.87 -5.07
C VAL A 163 15.23 14.42 -5.52
N GLN A 164 15.60 14.75 -6.76
CA GLN A 164 16.99 14.84 -7.15
C GLN A 164 17.53 15.89 -6.20
N ASN A 165 18.24 15.45 -5.17
CA ASN A 165 19.08 16.32 -4.36
C ASN A 165 19.93 17.14 -5.34
N PRO A 166 19.72 18.45 -5.50
CA PRO A 166 20.65 19.25 -6.28
C PRO A 166 21.94 19.47 -5.48
N HIS A 167 21.95 19.17 -4.17
CA HIS A 167 23.01 19.53 -3.22
C HIS A 167 23.47 18.34 -2.36
N GLY A 168 23.85 17.24 -3.01
CA GLY A 168 24.62 16.16 -2.37
C GLY A 168 26.11 16.25 -2.70
N GLY A 169 26.89 16.84 -1.80
CA GLY A 169 28.36 16.93 -1.85
C GLY A 169 28.82 18.33 -1.41
N GLU A 170 29.65 18.56 -0.40
CA GLU A 170 30.76 17.78 0.13
C GLU A 170 30.81 17.89 1.67
N GLN A 171 31.03 16.76 2.35
CA GLN A 171 31.63 16.79 3.68
C GLN A 171 33.12 17.15 3.52
N LYS A 172 33.45 18.43 3.72
CA LYS A 172 34.84 18.87 3.89
C LYS A 172 35.43 18.17 5.12
N ARG A 173 36.23 17.12 4.89
CA ARG A 173 37.17 16.60 5.89
C ARG A 173 38.19 17.70 6.19
N LYS A 174 38.07 18.35 7.34
CA LYS A 174 39.15 19.16 7.91
C LYS A 174 40.30 18.22 8.27
N ARG A 175 41.37 18.23 7.46
CA ARG A 175 42.70 17.81 7.91
C ARG A 175 43.28 18.94 8.75
N THR A 176 43.32 18.76 10.07
CA THR A 176 44.21 19.53 10.94
C THR A 176 45.62 19.01 10.72
N ALA A 177 46.52 19.88 10.28
CA ALA A 177 47.96 19.68 10.35
C ALA A 177 48.52 20.77 11.25
N ALA A 178 49.17 20.37 12.33
CA ALA A 178 50.19 21.09 13.07
C ALA A 178 51.15 20.03 13.61
#